data_AF-A0A839EYR7-F1
#
_entry.id   AF-A0A839EYR7-F1
#
_cell.length_a   1.000
_cell.length_b   1.000
_cell.length_c   1.000
_cell.angle_alpha   90.00
_cell.angle_beta   90.00
_cell.angle_gamma   90.00
#
_symmetry.space_group_name_H-M   'P 1'
#
loop_
_entity.id
_entity.type
_entity.pdbx_description
1 polymer ?
#
loop_
_entity_poly.entity_id
_entity_poly.type
_entity_poly.pdbx_seq_one_letter_code
_entity_poly.pdbx_strand_id
1 'polypeptide(L)'
;MTTPFRAAYLSIALFAAATTRAAAHEACVSTAAELQQALADASDGGPYVAEDNLVKLATGTYRTGAATSNGPFFFYSSHSTTSLTLYGGYGPGCSGGRHAAADTILDGRGSTAVLVLRSKQGPLAVTHLTLQNGDSDAPGAGLQINYLVTVESSVQVDHVIIRGNHSSVDAGGLYASGAASAGSAVTLTDALIVDNASDANYGGAYVTPYGDTALVDHATIARNAAAATSDRVGGLYCGGTALCNVFDTIAWNNSNVGLYFDSPAALVCDDYGAIGGAVPDYVANVHSVSPAFVDAENGDYHLGAGSPLFGLCAAGNGTTDLDDHPFPGRGSADVGAYEDTIFVDGIDG
;
A
#
# COMPACT_ATOMS: atom_id res chain seq x y z
N MET A 1 -32.04 -11.89 -76.69
CA MET A 1 -30.89 -11.14 -76.15
C MET A 1 -31.28 -10.64 -74.77
N THR A 2 -31.00 -11.44 -73.74
CA THR A 2 -31.30 -11.12 -72.34
C THR A 2 -30.13 -11.61 -71.50
N THR A 3 -29.39 -10.67 -70.93
CA THR A 3 -28.25 -10.87 -70.02
C THR A 3 -28.71 -11.43 -68.67
N PRO A 4 -28.00 -12.40 -68.07
CA PRO A 4 -28.28 -12.78 -66.69
C PRO A 4 -27.55 -11.83 -65.72
N PHE A 5 -28.32 -11.26 -64.79
CA PHE A 5 -27.82 -10.53 -63.62
C PHE A 5 -27.00 -11.49 -62.73
N ARG A 6 -25.74 -11.13 -62.45
CA ARG A 6 -24.94 -11.75 -61.39
C ARG A 6 -25.23 -11.00 -60.08
N ALA A 7 -25.92 -11.64 -59.15
CA ALA A 7 -26.00 -11.15 -57.77
C ALA A 7 -24.65 -11.44 -57.08
N ALA A 8 -23.93 -10.37 -56.73
CA ALA A 8 -22.73 -10.45 -55.92
C ALA A 8 -23.13 -10.69 -54.45
N TYR A 9 -22.72 -11.82 -53.90
CA TYR A 9 -22.81 -12.07 -52.46
C TYR A 9 -21.67 -11.30 -51.77
N LEU A 10 -22.04 -10.24 -51.07
CA LEU A 10 -21.14 -9.51 -50.17
C LEU A 10 -21.04 -10.31 -48.87
N SER A 11 -20.00 -11.13 -48.73
CA SER A 11 -19.68 -11.82 -47.49
C SER A 11 -19.10 -10.80 -46.50
N ILE A 12 -19.92 -10.31 -45.57
CA ILE A 12 -19.45 -9.57 -44.39
C ILE A 12 -18.79 -10.59 -43.48
N ALA A 13 -17.46 -10.62 -43.47
CA ALA A 13 -16.69 -11.35 -42.46
C ALA A 13 -16.86 -10.64 -41.12
N LEU A 14 -17.72 -11.20 -40.27
CA LEU A 14 -17.82 -10.81 -38.87
C LEU A 14 -16.56 -11.29 -38.17
N PHE A 15 -15.56 -10.41 -38.02
CA PHE A 15 -14.45 -10.65 -37.09
C PHE A 15 -15.04 -10.61 -35.68
N ALA A 16 -15.38 -11.79 -35.15
CA ALA A 16 -15.52 -11.96 -33.71
C ALA A 16 -14.12 -11.75 -33.12
N ALA A 17 -13.85 -10.53 -32.66
CA ALA A 17 -12.75 -10.30 -31.73
C ALA A 17 -13.08 -11.12 -30.48
N ALA A 18 -12.53 -12.34 -30.41
CA ALA A 18 -12.49 -13.08 -29.17
C ALA A 18 -11.64 -12.24 -28.22
N THR A 19 -12.29 -11.48 -27.36
CA THR A 19 -11.65 -10.93 -26.18
C THR A 19 -11.24 -12.14 -25.36
N THR A 20 -9.99 -12.56 -25.51
CA THR A 20 -9.34 -13.43 -24.52
C THR A 20 -9.45 -12.66 -23.22
N ARG A 21 -10.34 -13.10 -22.32
CA ARG A 21 -10.23 -12.72 -20.91
C ARG A 21 -8.78 -13.02 -20.54
N ALA A 22 -8.07 -12.04 -19.99
CA ALA A 22 -6.75 -12.28 -19.42
C ALA A 22 -6.86 -13.54 -18.56
N ALA A 23 -6.07 -14.56 -18.88
CA ALA A 23 -5.96 -15.69 -17.98
C ALA A 23 -5.36 -15.13 -16.68
N ALA A 24 -5.83 -15.62 -15.54
CA ALA A 24 -5.22 -15.29 -14.26
C ALA A 24 -4.12 -16.32 -14.01
N HIS A 25 -2.88 -15.85 -13.93
CA HIS A 25 -1.74 -16.66 -13.51
C HIS A 25 -1.60 -16.59 -11.99
N GLU A 26 -1.40 -17.73 -11.36
CA GLU A 26 -1.15 -17.81 -9.92
C GLU A 26 0.19 -18.50 -9.68
N ALA A 27 1.07 -17.81 -8.95
CA ALA A 27 2.34 -18.35 -8.48
C ALA A 27 2.29 -18.52 -6.95
N CYS A 28 2.74 -19.67 -6.46
CA CYS A 28 3.03 -19.88 -5.05
C CYS A 28 4.53 -19.86 -4.84
N VAL A 29 5.01 -19.02 -3.93
CA VAL A 29 6.45 -18.88 -3.63
C VAL A 29 6.71 -19.07 -2.14
N SER A 30 7.88 -19.62 -1.83
CA SER A 30 8.33 -19.90 -0.46
C SER A 30 9.77 -19.43 -0.21
N THR A 31 10.44 -18.91 -1.24
CA THR A 31 11.81 -18.41 -1.17
C THR A 31 11.98 -17.09 -1.92
N ALA A 32 13.02 -16.32 -1.56
CA ALA A 32 13.36 -15.08 -2.25
C ALA A 32 13.63 -15.28 -3.75
N ALA A 33 14.26 -16.39 -4.14
CA ALA A 33 14.54 -16.67 -5.55
C ALA A 33 13.25 -16.96 -6.34
N GLU A 34 12.32 -17.73 -5.75
CA GLU A 34 11.01 -17.98 -6.35
C GLU A 34 10.20 -16.69 -6.47
N LEU A 35 10.20 -15.83 -5.45
CA LEU A 35 9.54 -14.53 -5.51
C LEU A 35 10.10 -13.67 -6.64
N GLN A 36 11.42 -13.50 -6.72
CA GLN A 36 12.02 -12.69 -7.79
C GLN A 36 11.76 -13.30 -9.18
N GLN A 37 11.74 -14.63 -9.30
CA GLN A 37 11.40 -15.29 -10.55
C GLN A 37 9.94 -15.04 -10.95
N ALA A 38 8.99 -15.15 -10.01
CA ALA A 38 7.58 -14.87 -10.28
C ALA A 38 7.36 -13.42 -10.73
N LEU A 39 8.05 -12.46 -10.10
CA LEU A 39 8.03 -11.05 -10.52
C LEU A 39 8.61 -10.87 -11.93
N ALA A 40 9.71 -11.57 -12.25
CA ALA A 40 10.30 -11.54 -13.59
C ALA A 40 9.37 -12.17 -14.64
N ASP A 41 8.67 -13.24 -14.28
CA ASP A 41 7.77 -13.94 -15.20
C ASP A 41 6.51 -13.11 -15.53
N ALA A 42 6.07 -12.27 -14.59
CA ALA A 42 4.98 -11.30 -14.77
C ALA A 42 5.44 -9.99 -15.43
N SER A 43 6.73 -9.67 -15.41
CA SER A 43 7.29 -8.42 -15.96
C SER A 43 7.38 -8.43 -17.50
N ASP A 44 7.72 -7.28 -18.08
CA ASP A 44 7.99 -7.16 -19.52
C ASP A 44 8.99 -8.22 -20.01
N GLY A 45 8.59 -8.98 -21.03
CA GLY A 45 9.38 -10.08 -21.60
C GLY A 45 9.22 -11.43 -20.89
N GLY A 46 8.51 -11.46 -19.75
CA GLY A 46 8.13 -12.67 -19.04
C GLY A 46 6.95 -13.42 -19.70
N PRO A 47 6.80 -14.73 -19.45
CA PRO A 47 5.74 -15.55 -20.04
C PRO A 47 4.31 -15.15 -19.62
N TYR A 48 4.14 -14.49 -18.48
CA TYR A 48 2.83 -14.16 -17.89
C TYR A 48 2.52 -12.65 -17.92
N VAL A 49 3.27 -11.86 -18.70
CA VAL A 49 3.08 -10.40 -18.82
C VAL A 49 1.68 -9.99 -19.29
N ALA A 50 1.01 -10.84 -20.06
CA ALA A 50 -0.33 -10.58 -20.61
C ALA A 50 -1.46 -11.23 -19.78
N GLU A 51 -1.16 -11.65 -18.55
CA GLU A 51 -2.08 -12.32 -17.62
C GLU A 51 -2.24 -11.48 -16.35
N ASP A 52 -3.38 -11.60 -15.68
CA ASP A 52 -3.52 -11.06 -14.32
C ASP A 52 -2.71 -11.94 -13.37
N ASN A 53 -1.74 -11.39 -12.65
CA ASN A 53 -0.78 -12.15 -11.87
C ASN A 53 -1.07 -12.05 -10.37
N LEU A 54 -1.33 -13.18 -9.73
CA LEU A 54 -1.38 -13.31 -8.28
C LEU A 54 -0.17 -14.10 -7.79
N VAL A 55 0.71 -13.45 -7.03
CA VAL A 55 1.83 -14.11 -6.36
C VAL A 55 1.47 -14.28 -4.90
N LYS A 56 1.28 -15.53 -4.49
CA LYS A 56 1.04 -15.94 -3.09
C LYS A 56 2.38 -16.25 -2.43
N LEU A 57 2.67 -15.58 -1.33
CA LEU A 57 3.88 -15.78 -0.55
C LEU A 57 3.53 -16.60 0.69
N ALA A 58 4.17 -17.75 0.83
CA ALA A 58 4.13 -18.50 2.07
C ALA A 58 4.82 -17.71 3.21
N THR A 59 4.36 -17.88 4.45
CA THR A 59 4.95 -17.25 5.63
C THR A 59 6.45 -17.56 5.73
N GLY A 60 7.22 -16.58 6.19
CA GLY A 60 8.67 -16.63 6.23
C GLY A 60 9.33 -15.31 5.85
N THR A 61 10.67 -15.33 5.81
CA THR A 61 11.48 -14.15 5.49
C THR A 61 12.17 -14.30 4.13
N TYR A 62 11.88 -13.38 3.22
CA TYR A 62 12.43 -13.26 1.88
C TYR A 62 13.44 -12.12 1.90
N ARG A 63 14.71 -12.46 1.79
CA ARG A 63 15.80 -11.48 1.85
C ARG A 63 16.29 -11.12 0.46
N THR A 64 16.56 -9.84 0.24
CA THR A 64 17.33 -9.39 -0.93
C THR A 64 18.77 -9.88 -0.85
N GLY A 65 19.50 -9.78 -1.96
CA GLY A 65 20.89 -10.23 -2.10
C GLY A 65 21.06 -11.07 -3.36
N ALA A 66 21.71 -12.23 -3.27
CA ALA A 66 21.97 -13.07 -4.44
C ALA A 66 20.70 -13.45 -5.23
N ALA A 67 19.57 -13.65 -4.54
CA ALA A 67 18.28 -13.97 -5.18
C ALA A 67 17.73 -12.83 -6.06
N THR A 68 18.11 -11.58 -5.77
CA THR A 68 17.67 -10.37 -6.45
C THR A 68 18.82 -9.67 -7.19
N SER A 69 19.92 -10.39 -7.48
CA SER A 69 21.14 -9.83 -8.07
C SER A 69 21.72 -8.63 -7.30
N ASN A 70 21.59 -8.66 -5.97
CA ASN A 70 21.94 -7.59 -5.02
C ASN A 70 21.17 -6.27 -5.25
N GLY A 71 19.98 -6.35 -5.84
CA GLY A 71 19.00 -5.26 -5.91
C GLY A 71 17.76 -5.53 -5.05
N PRO A 72 16.73 -4.67 -5.14
CA PRO A 72 15.43 -4.93 -4.54
C PRO A 72 14.72 -6.11 -5.22
N PHE A 73 13.65 -6.62 -4.60
CA PHE A 73 12.64 -7.34 -5.36
C PHE A 73 12.06 -6.40 -6.42
N PHE A 74 12.09 -6.80 -7.68
CA PHE A 74 11.79 -5.89 -8.79
C PHE A 74 10.77 -6.46 -9.76
N PHE A 75 9.78 -5.63 -10.10
CA PHE A 75 8.82 -5.84 -11.17
C PHE A 75 8.70 -4.61 -12.06
N TYR A 76 8.57 -4.82 -13.37
CA TYR A 76 8.37 -3.77 -14.35
C TYR A 76 7.44 -4.18 -15.49
N SER A 77 6.40 -3.37 -15.74
CA SER A 77 5.50 -3.48 -16.88
C SER A 77 5.24 -2.10 -17.50
N SER A 78 5.61 -1.94 -18.76
CA SER A 78 5.45 -0.66 -19.48
C SER A 78 4.24 -0.61 -20.41
N HIS A 79 3.64 -1.77 -20.71
CA HIS A 79 2.57 -1.87 -21.70
C HIS A 79 1.40 -2.76 -21.28
N SER A 80 1.55 -3.63 -20.29
CA SER A 80 0.44 -4.51 -19.90
C SER A 80 -0.60 -3.75 -19.09
N THR A 81 -1.86 -4.00 -19.40
CA THR A 81 -3.02 -3.55 -18.62
C THR A 81 -3.44 -4.56 -17.55
N THR A 82 -2.77 -5.72 -17.46
CA THR A 82 -3.09 -6.75 -16.48
C THR A 82 -2.50 -6.43 -15.11
N SER A 83 -3.14 -6.94 -14.07
CA SER A 83 -2.79 -6.65 -12.68
C SER A 83 -1.62 -7.49 -12.17
N LEU A 84 -0.92 -6.98 -11.16
CA LEU A 84 -0.05 -7.75 -10.28
C LEU A 84 -0.50 -7.56 -8.82
N THR A 85 -0.76 -8.67 -8.15
CA THR A 85 -1.05 -8.72 -6.72
C THR A 85 -0.01 -9.56 -6.01
N LEU A 86 0.68 -8.97 -5.02
CA LEU A 86 1.52 -9.69 -4.07
C LEU A 86 0.73 -9.89 -2.79
N TYR A 87 0.57 -11.16 -2.38
CA TYR A 87 -0.24 -11.53 -1.24
C TYR A 87 0.56 -12.44 -0.30
N GLY A 88 0.94 -11.93 0.88
CA GLY A 88 1.54 -12.72 1.94
C GLY A 88 0.56 -13.44 2.88
N GLY A 89 1.09 -13.99 3.96
CA GLY A 89 0.29 -14.62 5.01
C GLY A 89 -0.21 -16.02 4.66
N TYR A 90 0.30 -16.69 3.62
CA TYR A 90 -0.12 -18.06 3.31
C TYR A 90 0.66 -19.11 4.10
N GLY A 91 0.02 -20.21 4.48
CA GLY A 91 0.74 -21.36 5.04
C GLY A 91 1.65 -22.06 4.01
N PRO A 92 2.42 -23.08 4.45
CA PRO A 92 3.32 -23.84 3.56
C PRO A 92 2.63 -24.33 2.28
N GLY A 93 3.31 -24.20 1.13
CA GLY A 93 2.74 -24.52 -0.18
C GLY A 93 1.56 -23.63 -0.60
N CYS A 94 1.49 -22.43 -0.03
CA CYS A 94 0.41 -21.48 -0.17
C CYS A 94 -0.97 -22.06 0.17
N SER A 95 -0.99 -22.98 1.13
CA SER A 95 -2.20 -23.64 1.61
C SER A 95 -2.68 -23.02 2.92
N GLY A 96 -3.99 -23.10 3.19
CA GLY A 96 -4.58 -22.61 4.44
C GLY A 96 -5.17 -21.21 4.37
N GLY A 97 -5.65 -20.75 5.54
CA GLY A 97 -6.19 -19.40 5.76
C GLY A 97 -5.08 -18.35 5.81
N ARG A 98 -5.49 -17.09 5.77
CA ARG A 98 -4.60 -15.93 5.79
C ARG A 98 -4.08 -15.71 7.22
N HIS A 99 -2.79 -15.44 7.32
CA HIS A 99 -2.07 -15.10 8.52
C HIS A 99 -1.69 -13.62 8.50
N ALA A 100 -1.48 -13.05 9.70
CA ALA A 100 -1.19 -11.64 9.89
C ALA A 100 -0.01 -11.14 9.05
N ALA A 101 -0.01 -9.85 8.73
CA ALA A 101 1.02 -9.19 7.93
C ALA A 101 2.45 -9.38 8.47
N ALA A 102 2.58 -9.62 9.79
CA ALA A 102 3.84 -9.89 10.47
C ALA A 102 4.52 -11.22 10.06
N ASP A 103 3.75 -12.19 9.55
CA ASP A 103 4.26 -13.55 9.30
C ASP A 103 4.97 -13.70 7.94
N THR A 104 4.83 -12.73 7.04
CA THR A 104 5.50 -12.74 5.72
C THR A 104 6.32 -11.48 5.54
N ILE A 105 7.64 -11.63 5.58
CA ILE A 105 8.59 -10.53 5.69
C ILE A 105 9.44 -10.44 4.43
N LEU A 106 9.41 -9.31 3.76
CA LEU A 106 10.42 -8.90 2.77
C LEU A 106 11.46 -8.02 3.49
N ASP A 107 12.73 -8.38 3.37
CA ASP A 107 13.83 -7.75 4.13
C ASP A 107 14.99 -7.32 3.23
N GLY A 108 15.29 -6.02 3.23
CA GLY A 108 16.34 -5.37 2.43
C GLY A 108 17.75 -5.45 3.03
N ARG A 109 17.88 -6.01 4.24
CA ARG A 109 19.13 -6.23 4.99
C ARG A 109 19.99 -4.99 5.28
N GLY A 110 19.40 -3.80 5.21
CA GLY A 110 20.08 -2.52 5.29
C GLY A 110 21.10 -2.33 4.17
N SER A 111 20.82 -2.84 2.97
CA SER A 111 21.75 -2.76 1.83
C SER A 111 21.08 -2.51 0.49
N THR A 112 19.77 -2.76 0.38
CA THR A 112 18.98 -2.48 -0.82
C THR A 112 17.61 -1.98 -0.41
N ALA A 113 16.90 -1.28 -1.29
CA ALA A 113 15.45 -1.17 -1.17
C ALA A 113 14.83 -2.57 -1.06
N VAL A 114 13.65 -2.68 -0.45
CA VAL A 114 13.00 -3.99 -0.26
C VAL A 114 12.22 -4.38 -1.51
N LEU A 115 11.23 -3.59 -1.91
CA LEU A 115 10.34 -3.90 -3.03
C LEU A 115 10.12 -2.69 -3.94
N VAL A 116 10.37 -2.88 -5.25
CA VAL A 116 10.17 -1.88 -6.29
C VAL A 116 9.23 -2.43 -7.36
N LEU A 117 8.05 -1.83 -7.48
CA LEU A 117 7.03 -2.16 -8.46
C LEU A 117 6.81 -0.99 -9.41
N ARG A 118 6.83 -1.26 -10.72
CA ARG A 118 6.58 -0.24 -11.74
C ARG A 118 5.61 -0.79 -12.78
N SER A 119 4.44 -0.17 -12.87
CA SER A 119 3.42 -0.51 -13.85
C SER A 119 2.84 0.76 -14.45
N LYS A 120 2.89 0.86 -15.78
CA LYS A 120 2.28 2.00 -16.47
C LYS A 120 0.75 1.91 -16.46
N GLN A 121 0.20 0.74 -16.77
CA GLN A 121 -1.24 0.57 -17.09
C GLN A 121 -1.93 -0.54 -16.31
N GLY A 122 -1.17 -1.47 -15.71
CA GLY A 122 -1.69 -2.55 -14.89
C GLY A 122 -1.86 -2.11 -13.44
N PRO A 123 -2.98 -2.39 -12.77
CA PRO A 123 -3.12 -2.15 -11.33
C PRO A 123 -2.08 -2.93 -10.51
N LEU A 124 -1.63 -2.35 -9.40
CA LEU A 124 -0.69 -2.97 -8.47
C LEU A 124 -1.31 -3.10 -7.09
N ALA A 125 -1.21 -4.29 -6.49
CA ALA A 125 -1.66 -4.55 -5.13
C ALA A 125 -0.56 -5.24 -4.30
N VAL A 126 -0.37 -4.79 -3.07
CA VAL A 126 0.54 -5.39 -2.07
C VAL A 126 -0.26 -5.58 -0.79
N THR A 127 -0.36 -6.82 -0.30
CA THR A 127 -1.17 -7.12 0.89
C THR A 127 -0.63 -8.23 1.78
N HIS A 128 -0.85 -8.10 3.10
CA HIS A 128 -0.44 -9.02 4.17
C HIS A 128 1.08 -9.26 4.19
N LEU A 129 1.85 -8.17 4.21
CA LEU A 129 3.31 -8.22 4.13
C LEU A 129 3.96 -7.23 5.10
N THR A 130 5.09 -7.65 5.66
CA THR A 130 6.05 -6.74 6.31
C THR A 130 7.19 -6.39 5.35
N LEU A 131 7.46 -5.11 5.14
CA LEU A 131 8.59 -4.60 4.37
C LEU A 131 9.54 -3.84 5.31
N GLN A 132 10.75 -4.37 5.48
CA GLN A 132 11.68 -3.84 6.48
C GLN A 132 13.15 -3.83 6.07
N ASN A 133 13.92 -3.04 6.81
CA ASN A 133 15.37 -2.95 6.68
C ASN A 133 15.79 -2.61 5.24
N GLY A 134 15.02 -1.80 4.53
CA GLY A 134 15.40 -1.24 3.24
C GLY A 134 16.43 -0.13 3.38
N ASP A 135 17.37 -0.03 2.45
CA ASP A 135 18.31 1.08 2.31
C ASP A 135 18.43 1.46 0.83
N SER A 136 18.09 2.70 0.47
CA SER A 136 17.92 3.12 -0.92
C SER A 136 18.43 4.53 -1.17
N ASP A 137 19.05 4.76 -2.32
CA ASP A 137 19.35 6.10 -2.85
C ASP A 137 18.21 6.69 -3.69
N ALA A 138 17.09 5.97 -3.78
CA ALA A 138 15.84 6.38 -4.41
C ALA A 138 14.67 6.37 -3.40
N PRO A 139 13.55 7.04 -3.71
CA PRO A 139 12.40 7.09 -2.79
C PRO A 139 11.71 5.75 -2.58
N GLY A 140 11.13 5.54 -1.40
CA GLY A 140 10.38 4.33 -1.04
C GLY A 140 11.31 3.15 -0.76
N ALA A 141 12.21 3.27 0.22
CA ALA A 141 13.18 2.21 0.49
C ALA A 141 12.53 0.92 1.00
N GLY A 142 11.43 1.01 1.74
CA GLY A 142 10.58 -0.13 2.05
C GLY A 142 9.75 -0.55 0.83
N LEU A 143 8.90 0.34 0.34
CA LEU A 143 8.03 0.07 -0.80
C LEU A 143 8.07 1.24 -1.78
N GLN A 144 8.53 1.00 -3.00
CA GLN A 144 8.47 1.94 -4.11
C GLN A 144 7.47 1.44 -5.15
N ILE A 145 6.40 2.20 -5.36
CA ILE A 145 5.42 1.94 -6.41
C ILE A 145 5.39 3.15 -7.35
N ASN A 146 5.73 2.89 -8.62
CA ASN A 146 5.59 3.83 -9.73
C ASN A 146 6.40 5.13 -9.65
N TYR A 147 7.53 5.12 -8.93
CA TYR A 147 8.49 6.23 -9.01
C TYR A 147 9.04 6.39 -10.43
N LEU A 148 8.97 7.62 -10.95
CA LEU A 148 9.35 8.00 -12.33
C LEU A 148 8.56 7.27 -13.44
N VAL A 149 7.32 6.85 -13.14
CA VAL A 149 6.40 6.23 -14.09
C VAL A 149 5.24 7.19 -14.37
N THR A 150 4.87 7.34 -15.66
CA THR A 150 3.59 7.97 -16.03
C THR A 150 2.47 6.95 -15.82
N VAL A 151 1.83 7.01 -14.66
CA VAL A 151 0.80 6.04 -14.25
C VAL A 151 -0.54 6.29 -14.90
N GLU A 152 -1.21 5.21 -15.30
CA GLU A 152 -2.55 5.18 -15.89
C GLU A 152 -3.46 4.17 -15.13
N SER A 153 -3.01 3.66 -13.98
CA SER A 153 -3.70 2.63 -13.17
C SER A 153 -3.57 2.86 -11.67
N SER A 154 -4.41 2.18 -10.90
CA SER A 154 -4.47 2.31 -9.44
C SER A 154 -3.41 1.49 -8.70
N VAL A 155 -3.18 1.90 -7.46
CA VAL A 155 -2.31 1.23 -6.48
C VAL A 155 -3.12 0.93 -5.22
N GLN A 156 -3.02 -0.30 -4.73
CA GLN A 156 -3.55 -0.73 -3.44
C GLN A 156 -2.43 -1.26 -2.55
N VAL A 157 -2.31 -0.70 -1.36
CA VAL A 157 -1.43 -1.16 -0.30
C VAL A 157 -2.30 -1.39 0.92
N ASP A 158 -2.35 -2.62 1.40
CA ASP A 158 -3.41 -3.07 2.30
C ASP A 158 -2.87 -4.10 3.30
N HIS A 159 -3.18 -4.00 4.59
CA HIS A 159 -2.68 -4.97 5.60
C HIS A 159 -1.16 -5.10 5.55
N VAL A 160 -0.43 -3.98 5.72
CA VAL A 160 1.03 -3.96 5.61
C VAL A 160 1.72 -3.36 6.82
N ILE A 161 2.91 -3.87 7.11
CA ILE A 161 3.85 -3.26 8.05
C ILE A 161 5.06 -2.77 7.28
N ILE A 162 5.32 -1.45 7.28
CA ILE A 162 6.49 -0.86 6.64
C ILE A 162 7.36 -0.24 7.74
N ARG A 163 8.50 -0.87 8.04
CA ARG A 163 9.30 -0.48 9.22
C ARG A 163 10.81 -0.48 9.05
N GLY A 164 11.48 0.45 9.74
CA GLY A 164 12.94 0.43 9.84
C GLY A 164 13.64 0.58 8.49
N ASN A 165 13.02 1.27 7.52
CA ASN A 165 13.59 1.51 6.20
C ASN A 165 14.24 2.89 6.14
N HIS A 166 15.32 3.03 5.38
CA HIS A 166 16.05 4.27 5.19
C HIS A 166 16.19 4.63 3.72
N SER A 167 15.91 5.89 3.36
CA SER A 167 16.26 6.45 2.05
C SER A 167 17.24 7.61 2.21
N SER A 168 18.30 7.65 1.41
CA SER A 168 19.19 8.82 1.38
C SER A 168 18.57 10.02 0.64
N VAL A 169 17.35 9.86 0.11
CA VAL A 169 16.56 10.92 -0.53
C VAL A 169 15.23 11.07 0.20
N ASP A 170 14.10 10.92 -0.48
CA ASP A 170 12.75 11.07 0.05
C ASP A 170 12.12 9.71 0.42
N ALA A 171 11.06 9.68 1.22
CA ALA A 171 10.23 8.48 1.42
C ALA A 171 11.02 7.27 1.95
N GLY A 172 11.43 7.31 3.22
CA GLY A 172 12.12 6.17 3.85
C GLY A 172 11.28 4.88 3.79
N GLY A 173 10.00 4.98 4.17
CA GLY A 173 9.08 3.85 4.17
C GLY A 173 8.46 3.57 2.80
N LEU A 174 7.46 4.38 2.43
CA LEU A 174 6.61 4.16 1.26
C LEU A 174 6.70 5.33 0.27
N TYR A 175 6.89 5.02 -1.00
CA TYR A 175 6.54 5.90 -2.12
C TYR A 175 5.47 5.21 -2.98
N ALA A 176 4.33 5.86 -3.20
CA ALA A 176 3.29 5.35 -4.09
C ALA A 176 2.68 6.45 -4.96
N SER A 177 2.63 6.17 -6.26
CA SER A 177 1.85 6.97 -7.21
C SER A 177 0.90 6.09 -8.01
N GLY A 178 -0.33 6.58 -8.20
CA GLY A 178 -1.38 5.89 -8.92
C GLY A 178 -2.24 6.88 -9.70
N ALA A 179 -2.99 6.38 -10.67
CA ALA A 179 -3.90 7.16 -11.49
C ALA A 179 -5.29 6.53 -11.56
N ALA A 180 -6.25 7.35 -12.01
CA ALA A 180 -7.66 7.03 -12.10
C ALA A 180 -7.92 5.59 -12.58
N SER A 181 -8.56 4.83 -11.70
CA SER A 181 -9.29 3.61 -12.01
C SER A 181 -10.72 3.79 -11.46
N ALA A 182 -11.59 2.79 -11.56
CA ALA A 182 -12.89 2.86 -10.91
C ALA A 182 -12.73 2.83 -9.37
N GLY A 183 -12.49 3.99 -8.74
CA GLY A 183 -12.22 4.15 -7.31
C GLY A 183 -11.02 5.07 -7.05
N SER A 184 -10.41 4.96 -5.86
CA SER A 184 -9.21 5.73 -5.51
C SER A 184 -8.02 5.38 -6.43
N ALA A 185 -7.22 6.38 -6.78
CA ALA A 185 -5.98 6.20 -7.53
C ALA A 185 -4.89 5.53 -6.67
N VAL A 186 -4.85 5.86 -5.37
CA VAL A 186 -4.02 5.19 -4.38
C VAL A 186 -4.85 4.88 -3.15
N THR A 187 -4.83 3.63 -2.69
CA THR A 187 -5.41 3.21 -1.41
C THR A 187 -4.29 2.67 -0.51
N LEU A 188 -4.21 3.19 0.72
CA LEU A 188 -3.37 2.70 1.80
C LEU A 188 -4.29 2.38 2.99
N THR A 189 -4.57 1.10 3.21
CA THR A 189 -5.49 0.64 4.26
C THR A 189 -4.79 -0.31 5.22
N ASP A 190 -5.22 -0.31 6.48
CA ASP A 190 -4.83 -1.31 7.49
C ASP A 190 -3.31 -1.41 7.59
N ALA A 191 -2.65 -0.28 7.90
CA ALA A 191 -1.21 -0.14 7.70
C ALA A 191 -0.47 0.43 8.91
N LEU A 192 0.65 -0.21 9.24
CA LEU A 192 1.61 0.31 10.21
C LEU A 192 2.87 0.80 9.47
N ILE A 193 3.12 2.11 9.48
CA ILE A 193 4.30 2.74 8.86
C ILE A 193 5.14 3.39 9.95
N VAL A 194 6.22 2.71 10.38
CA VAL A 194 6.94 3.09 11.59
C VAL A 194 8.45 3.04 11.50
N ASP A 195 9.14 3.90 12.24
CA ASP A 195 10.61 3.91 12.33
C ASP A 195 11.34 4.00 10.98
N ASN A 196 10.69 4.57 9.97
CA ASN A 196 11.33 4.82 8.70
C ASN A 196 12.03 6.18 8.73
N ALA A 197 13.16 6.27 8.04
CA ALA A 197 14.00 7.44 8.02
C ALA A 197 14.30 7.89 6.59
N SER A 198 14.40 9.20 6.39
CA SER A 198 14.95 9.76 5.16
C SER A 198 15.97 10.86 5.44
N ASP A 199 17.02 10.92 4.62
CA ASP A 199 18.03 11.99 4.74
C ASP A 199 17.52 13.33 4.16
N ALA A 200 16.51 13.28 3.27
CA ALA A 200 15.83 14.46 2.75
C ALA A 200 14.42 14.63 3.36
N ASN A 201 13.34 14.33 2.63
CA ASN A 201 11.96 14.58 3.06
C ASN A 201 11.17 13.28 3.26
N TYR A 202 10.03 13.37 3.95
CA TYR A 202 9.00 12.31 3.98
C TYR A 202 9.55 11.01 4.58
N GLY A 203 9.78 10.97 5.90
CA GLY A 203 10.34 9.76 6.55
C GLY A 203 9.46 8.52 6.36
N GLY A 204 8.15 8.68 6.59
CA GLY A 204 7.18 7.60 6.59
C GLY A 204 6.67 7.27 5.20
N ALA A 205 5.82 8.13 4.64
CA ALA A 205 5.12 7.85 3.39
C ALA A 205 4.99 9.07 2.47
N TYR A 206 5.06 8.82 1.17
CA TYR A 206 4.79 9.75 0.09
C TYR A 206 3.74 9.13 -0.84
N VAL A 207 2.54 9.71 -0.84
CA VAL A 207 1.42 9.28 -1.67
C VAL A 207 1.05 10.37 -2.66
N THR A 208 0.90 10.02 -3.94
CA THR A 208 0.45 10.97 -4.96
C THR A 208 -0.57 10.33 -5.91
N PRO A 209 -1.85 10.68 -5.78
CA PRO A 209 -2.87 10.29 -6.72
C PRO A 209 -2.96 11.25 -7.93
N TYR A 210 -3.18 10.70 -9.11
CA TYR A 210 -3.40 11.46 -10.36
C TYR A 210 -4.81 11.22 -10.90
N GLY A 211 -5.58 12.30 -11.05
CA GLY A 211 -6.91 12.28 -11.68
C GLY A 211 -8.06 11.75 -10.82
N ASP A 212 -7.78 11.05 -9.71
CA ASP A 212 -8.77 10.58 -8.71
C ASP A 212 -8.18 10.66 -7.30
N THR A 213 -8.92 10.28 -6.27
CA THR A 213 -8.59 10.40 -4.84
C THR A 213 -7.41 9.53 -4.38
N ALA A 214 -6.73 9.95 -3.32
CA ALA A 214 -6.01 9.04 -2.43
C ALA A 214 -6.87 8.74 -1.21
N LEU A 215 -6.89 7.49 -0.76
CA LEU A 215 -7.49 7.05 0.49
C LEU A 215 -6.39 6.48 1.39
N VAL A 216 -6.24 7.05 2.58
CA VAL A 216 -5.49 6.50 3.70
C VAL A 216 -6.49 6.22 4.81
N ASP A 217 -6.57 4.98 5.26
CA ASP A 217 -7.64 4.54 6.17
C ASP A 217 -7.11 3.47 7.12
N HIS A 218 -7.51 3.50 8.40
CA HIS A 218 -7.08 2.56 9.45
C HIS A 218 -5.54 2.42 9.48
N ALA A 219 -4.84 3.52 9.71
CA ALA A 219 -3.38 3.57 9.62
C ALA A 219 -2.71 4.09 10.88
N THR A 220 -1.55 3.55 11.23
CA THR A 220 -0.67 4.09 12.26
C THR A 220 0.67 4.45 11.65
N ILE A 221 0.96 5.75 11.59
CA ILE A 221 2.15 6.34 10.98
C ILE A 221 2.94 7.00 12.09
N ALA A 222 3.99 6.33 12.59
CA ALA A 222 4.62 6.76 13.84
C ALA A 222 6.14 6.63 13.89
N ARG A 223 6.79 7.53 14.63
CA ARG A 223 8.25 7.53 14.84
C ARG A 223 9.08 7.57 13.55
N ASN A 224 8.51 8.08 12.46
CA ASN A 224 9.24 8.28 11.22
C ASN A 224 10.02 9.60 11.24
N ALA A 225 11.21 9.60 10.66
CA ALA A 225 12.16 10.70 10.72
C ALA A 225 12.55 11.21 9.32
N ALA A 226 12.66 12.53 9.17
CA ALA A 226 13.28 13.19 8.04
C ALA A 226 14.39 14.10 8.58
N ALA A 227 15.62 13.91 8.11
CA ALA A 227 16.82 14.51 8.72
C ALA A 227 16.99 16.02 8.44
N ALA A 228 16.26 16.58 7.49
CA ALA A 228 16.60 17.89 6.95
C ALA A 228 15.76 19.06 7.53
N THR A 229 16.39 20.24 7.66
CA THR A 229 16.10 21.25 8.71
C THR A 229 15.07 22.37 8.42
N SER A 230 14.20 22.26 7.41
CA SER A 230 13.11 23.24 7.21
C SER A 230 11.95 22.66 6.40
N ASP A 231 10.73 22.73 6.94
CA ASP A 231 9.42 22.47 6.32
C ASP A 231 9.10 21.03 5.89
N ARG A 232 9.72 20.02 6.52
CA ARG A 232 9.63 18.62 6.08
C ARG A 232 8.73 17.76 6.95
N VAL A 233 8.28 16.65 6.37
CA VAL A 233 7.32 15.71 6.96
C VAL A 233 8.04 14.47 7.43
N GLY A 234 7.92 14.12 8.70
CA GLY A 234 8.35 12.82 9.19
C GLY A 234 7.33 11.75 8.82
N GLY A 235 6.03 12.05 8.93
CA GLY A 235 4.94 11.10 8.72
C GLY A 235 4.51 10.97 7.25
N LEU A 236 3.24 11.28 6.97
CA LEU A 236 2.62 11.15 5.66
C LEU A 236 2.65 12.47 4.88
N TYR A 237 3.21 12.42 3.69
CA TYR A 237 2.97 13.41 2.64
C TYR A 237 1.92 12.89 1.66
N CYS A 238 0.90 13.69 1.39
CA CYS A 238 -0.08 13.46 0.34
C CYS A 238 -0.08 14.64 -0.64
N GLY A 239 0.32 14.37 -1.88
CA GLY A 239 0.49 15.40 -2.92
C GLY A 239 -0.48 15.26 -4.09
N GLY A 240 -0.23 16.01 -5.17
CA GLY A 240 -1.02 15.95 -6.39
C GLY A 240 -2.17 16.97 -6.41
N THR A 241 -3.08 16.82 -7.37
CA THR A 241 -4.20 17.77 -7.56
C THR A 241 -5.55 17.23 -7.12
N ALA A 242 -5.61 15.96 -6.71
CA ALA A 242 -6.84 15.29 -6.34
C ALA A 242 -6.97 15.16 -4.82
N LEU A 243 -8.18 14.92 -4.34
CA LEU A 243 -8.48 14.89 -2.91
C LEU A 243 -7.73 13.75 -2.20
N CYS A 244 -7.13 14.07 -1.05
CA CYS A 244 -6.56 13.11 -0.12
C CYS A 244 -7.49 12.90 1.06
N ASN A 245 -8.13 11.74 1.13
CA ASN A 245 -8.93 11.32 2.26
C ASN A 245 -8.04 10.58 3.24
N VAL A 246 -7.90 11.10 4.45
CA VAL A 246 -7.22 10.41 5.55
C VAL A 246 -8.28 10.20 6.62
N PHE A 247 -8.56 8.94 6.91
CA PHE A 247 -9.55 8.52 7.88
C PHE A 247 -8.90 7.55 8.86
N ASP A 248 -9.41 7.55 10.09
CA ASP A 248 -9.05 6.55 11.08
C ASP A 248 -7.52 6.35 11.22
N THR A 249 -6.80 7.47 11.29
CA THR A 249 -5.33 7.46 11.22
C THR A 249 -4.68 8.10 12.43
N ILE A 250 -3.69 7.40 13.00
CA ILE A 250 -2.77 7.95 14.00
C ILE A 250 -1.48 8.39 13.32
N ALA A 251 -1.13 9.68 13.41
CA ALA A 251 0.14 10.24 12.98
C ALA A 251 0.93 10.81 14.18
N TRP A 252 1.71 9.94 14.84
CA TRP A 252 2.29 10.21 16.16
C TRP A 252 3.83 10.18 16.19
N ASN A 253 4.42 11.15 16.90
CA ASN A 253 5.88 11.22 17.15
C ASN A 253 6.76 11.12 15.89
N ASN A 254 6.24 11.57 14.75
CA ASN A 254 7.05 11.76 13.55
C ASN A 254 7.85 13.07 13.67
N SER A 255 9.04 13.14 13.06
CA SER A 255 9.81 14.38 13.06
C SER A 255 9.06 15.49 12.35
N ASN A 256 9.00 16.69 12.94
CA ASN A 256 8.32 17.89 12.40
C ASN A 256 6.81 17.68 12.22
N VAL A 257 6.37 17.29 11.02
CA VAL A 257 4.97 17.19 10.62
C VAL A 257 4.53 15.73 10.54
N GLY A 258 3.37 15.42 11.12
CA GLY A 258 2.74 14.10 11.07
C GLY A 258 1.96 13.88 9.77
N LEU A 259 1.17 14.88 9.36
CA LEU A 259 0.39 14.87 8.12
C LEU A 259 0.65 16.13 7.31
N TYR A 260 0.97 15.98 6.03
CA TYR A 260 1.23 17.11 5.14
C TYR A 260 0.47 16.96 3.84
N PHE A 261 -0.21 18.03 3.42
CA PHE A 261 -1.09 18.02 2.25
C PHE A 261 -0.67 19.09 1.25
N ASP A 262 -0.24 18.69 0.04
CA ASP A 262 -0.12 19.60 -1.11
C ASP A 262 -1.35 19.52 -2.04
N SER A 263 -2.35 18.75 -1.63
CA SER A 263 -3.63 18.55 -2.29
C SER A 263 -4.79 18.97 -1.37
N PRO A 264 -6.02 19.16 -1.89
CA PRO A 264 -7.21 19.16 -1.06
C PRO A 264 -7.24 17.93 -0.15
N ALA A 265 -7.70 18.07 1.09
CA ALA A 265 -7.71 16.99 2.05
C ALA A 265 -8.99 16.93 2.88
N ALA A 266 -9.39 15.72 3.28
CA ALA A 266 -10.45 15.47 4.25
C ALA A 266 -9.90 14.59 5.37
N LEU A 267 -10.12 15.01 6.61
CA LEU A 267 -9.70 14.33 7.84
C LEU A 267 -10.93 13.89 8.64
N VAL A 268 -11.02 12.61 8.97
CA VAL A 268 -12.12 12.04 9.79
C VAL A 268 -11.60 11.00 10.74
N CYS A 269 -11.84 11.22 12.03
CA CYS A 269 -11.40 10.29 13.08
C CYS A 269 -9.88 10.09 13.12
N ASP A 270 -9.11 11.17 13.02
CA ASP A 270 -7.65 11.09 13.02
C ASP A 270 -7.07 11.61 14.34
N ASP A 271 -5.96 11.04 14.80
CA ASP A 271 -5.10 11.65 15.80
C ASP A 271 -3.78 12.05 15.16
N TYR A 272 -3.46 13.34 15.19
CA TYR A 272 -2.20 13.81 14.61
C TYR A 272 -1.54 14.87 15.48
N GLY A 273 -0.20 14.88 15.43
CA GLY A 273 0.59 15.96 16.00
C GLY A 273 0.46 17.25 15.18
N ALA A 274 1.49 17.59 14.43
CA ALA A 274 1.47 18.76 13.56
C ALA A 274 0.96 18.41 12.15
N ILE A 275 0.20 19.35 11.57
CA ILE A 275 -0.21 19.36 10.17
C ILE A 275 0.60 20.42 9.39
N GLY A 276 0.92 20.13 8.13
CA GLY A 276 1.59 21.07 7.22
C GLY A 276 0.93 21.12 5.84
N GLY A 277 1.30 22.11 5.04
CA GLY A 277 0.76 22.32 3.69
C GLY A 277 -0.59 23.04 3.69
N ALA A 278 -1.48 22.63 2.78
CA ALA A 278 -2.83 23.15 2.62
C ALA A 278 -3.71 22.82 3.83
N VAL A 279 -4.64 23.73 4.13
CA VAL A 279 -5.67 23.48 5.15
C VAL A 279 -6.67 22.45 4.60
N PRO A 280 -6.99 21.37 5.33
CA PRO A 280 -8.01 20.42 4.89
C PRO A 280 -9.37 21.09 4.67
N ASP A 281 -10.07 20.68 3.63
CA ASP A 281 -11.40 21.17 3.25
C ASP A 281 -12.49 20.68 4.20
N TYR A 282 -12.25 19.51 4.81
CA TYR A 282 -13.16 18.88 5.77
C TYR A 282 -12.38 18.26 6.92
N VAL A 283 -12.84 18.51 8.14
CA VAL A 283 -12.23 18.00 9.37
C VAL A 283 -13.35 17.61 10.33
N ALA A 284 -13.36 16.37 10.80
CA ALA A 284 -14.33 15.88 11.78
C ALA A 284 -13.68 14.87 12.74
N ASN A 285 -14.04 14.95 14.03
CA ASN A 285 -13.55 14.02 15.07
C ASN A 285 -12.03 13.85 15.10
N VAL A 286 -11.28 14.95 14.96
CA VAL A 286 -9.81 14.90 15.01
C VAL A 286 -9.26 15.23 16.39
N HIS A 287 -8.15 14.59 16.74
CA HIS A 287 -7.50 14.67 18.04
C HIS A 287 -6.01 15.00 17.89
N SER A 288 -5.41 15.45 18.98
CA SER A 288 -3.97 15.70 19.08
C SER A 288 -3.53 15.38 20.50
N VAL A 289 -3.56 14.09 20.82
CA VAL A 289 -3.27 13.55 22.15
C VAL A 289 -2.17 12.50 22.06
N SER A 290 -1.72 12.00 23.22
CA SER A 290 -0.85 10.83 23.20
C SER A 290 -1.73 9.59 22.96
N PRO A 291 -1.40 8.73 21.97
CA PRO A 291 -2.13 7.49 21.73
C PRO A 291 -2.06 6.49 22.89
N ALA A 292 -1.10 6.66 23.80
CA ALA A 292 -0.88 5.74 24.93
C ALA A 292 -0.82 4.26 24.48
N PHE A 293 0.01 4.00 23.46
CA PHE A 293 0.30 2.65 22.98
C PHE A 293 0.80 1.75 24.11
N VAL A 294 0.55 0.44 24.00
CA VAL A 294 0.99 -0.57 24.96
C VAL A 294 2.51 -0.55 25.13
N ASP A 295 3.27 -0.63 24.03
CA ASP A 295 4.74 -0.64 24.05
C ASP A 295 5.34 -0.23 22.70
N ALA A 296 5.16 1.04 22.33
CA ALA A 296 5.63 1.55 21.04
C ALA A 296 7.16 1.45 20.88
N GLU A 297 7.95 1.44 21.97
CA GLU A 297 9.42 1.30 21.91
C GLU A 297 9.85 -0.09 21.43
N ASN A 298 9.04 -1.12 21.71
CA ASN A 298 9.27 -2.50 21.28
C ASN A 298 8.39 -2.91 20.09
N GLY A 299 7.73 -1.95 19.44
CA GLY A 299 6.96 -2.16 18.22
C GLY A 299 5.51 -2.59 18.43
N ASP A 300 4.98 -2.50 19.65
CA ASP A 300 3.58 -2.74 19.94
C ASP A 300 2.80 -1.42 19.91
N TYR A 301 2.05 -1.23 18.83
CA TYR A 301 1.26 -0.03 18.54
C TYR A 301 -0.23 -0.22 18.79
N HIS A 302 -0.63 -1.29 19.50
CA HIS A 302 -1.98 -1.38 20.03
C HIS A 302 -2.24 -0.26 21.03
N LEU A 303 -3.46 0.27 21.05
CA LEU A 303 -3.87 1.22 22.06
C LEU A 303 -3.93 0.53 23.42
N GLY A 304 -3.32 1.14 24.45
CA GLY A 304 -3.49 0.66 25.82
C GLY A 304 -4.90 0.95 26.35
N ALA A 305 -5.37 0.18 27.32
CA ALA A 305 -6.71 0.32 27.92
C ALA A 305 -7.05 1.70 28.52
N GLY A 306 -6.06 2.58 28.71
CA GLY A 306 -6.24 3.96 29.16
C GLY A 306 -6.13 4.99 28.04
N SER A 307 -6.07 4.55 26.78
CA SER A 307 -5.89 5.44 25.64
C SER A 307 -7.08 6.38 25.48
N PRO A 308 -6.83 7.68 25.23
CA PRO A 308 -7.89 8.60 24.87
C PRO A 308 -8.47 8.32 23.48
N LEU A 309 -7.81 7.50 22.65
CA LEU A 309 -8.19 7.19 21.26
C LEU A 309 -9.04 5.93 21.11
N PHE A 310 -9.35 5.29 22.23
CA PHE A 310 -10.11 4.04 22.27
C PHE A 310 -11.59 4.28 21.94
N GLY A 311 -12.15 3.52 21.00
CA GLY A 311 -13.57 3.53 20.63
C GLY A 311 -14.10 4.90 20.19
N LEU A 312 -13.28 5.71 19.53
CA LEU A 312 -13.65 7.06 19.10
C LEU A 312 -14.25 7.13 17.70
N CYS A 313 -13.94 6.17 16.84
CA CYS A 313 -14.42 6.15 15.47
C CYS A 313 -15.78 5.48 15.37
N ALA A 314 -16.54 5.84 14.35
CA ALA A 314 -17.70 5.04 14.01
C ALA A 314 -17.21 3.69 13.48
N ALA A 315 -17.89 2.61 13.85
CA ALA A 315 -17.64 1.29 13.28
C ALA A 315 -17.38 1.36 11.76
N GLY A 316 -16.20 0.90 11.35
CA GLY A 316 -15.73 0.92 9.98
C GLY A 316 -16.50 -0.04 9.07
N ASN A 317 -16.28 0.11 7.75
CA ASN A 317 -16.74 -0.86 6.74
C ASN A 317 -15.64 -1.87 6.35
N GLY A 318 -14.53 -1.90 7.10
CA GLY A 318 -13.42 -2.83 6.89
C GLY A 318 -13.78 -4.27 7.25
N THR A 319 -13.02 -5.23 6.74
CA THR A 319 -13.20 -6.65 7.08
C THR A 319 -12.44 -7.06 8.32
N THR A 320 -11.19 -6.59 8.43
CA THR A 320 -10.24 -6.97 9.47
C THR A 320 -9.20 -5.87 9.68
N ASP A 321 -8.70 -5.73 10.90
CA ASP A 321 -7.58 -4.87 11.25
C ASP A 321 -6.23 -5.54 10.88
N LEU A 322 -5.12 -4.91 11.26
CA LEU A 322 -3.78 -5.40 10.93
C LEU A 322 -3.39 -6.73 11.63
N ASP A 323 -4.11 -7.13 12.67
CA ASP A 323 -3.96 -8.41 13.38
C ASP A 323 -4.92 -9.49 12.83
N ASP A 324 -5.60 -9.21 11.71
CA ASP A 324 -6.67 -10.02 11.11
C ASP A 324 -7.91 -10.18 12.01
N HIS A 325 -8.11 -9.29 13.00
CA HIS A 325 -9.32 -9.26 13.82
C HIS A 325 -10.43 -8.50 13.10
N PRO A 326 -11.68 -8.99 13.12
CA PRO A 326 -12.77 -8.30 12.45
C PRO A 326 -13.05 -6.94 13.08
N PHE A 327 -13.21 -5.91 12.24
CA PHE A 327 -13.69 -4.62 12.69
C PHE A 327 -15.08 -4.75 13.36
N PRO A 328 -15.38 -3.92 14.38
CA PRO A 328 -16.70 -3.88 14.98
C PRO A 328 -17.77 -3.62 13.92
N GLY A 329 -18.73 -4.54 13.75
CA GLY A 329 -19.79 -4.39 12.74
C GLY A 329 -20.83 -3.32 13.06
N ARG A 330 -20.81 -2.80 14.30
CA ARG A 330 -21.67 -1.73 14.86
C ARG A 330 -20.93 -1.06 16.03
N GLY A 331 -21.38 0.11 16.44
CA GLY A 331 -20.84 0.80 17.62
C GLY A 331 -19.63 1.66 17.27
N SER A 332 -18.58 1.54 18.06
CA SER A 332 -17.36 2.31 17.91
C SER A 332 -16.17 1.44 17.51
N ALA A 333 -15.22 2.04 16.81
CA ALA A 333 -13.93 1.49 16.41
C ALA A 333 -12.79 2.31 17.06
N ASP A 334 -11.65 1.67 17.24
CA ASP A 334 -10.44 2.32 17.74
C ASP A 334 -9.80 3.17 16.65
N VAL A 335 -9.11 4.26 17.02
CA VAL A 335 -8.35 5.02 16.02
C VAL A 335 -7.09 4.23 15.63
N GLY A 336 -6.83 4.06 14.34
CA GLY A 336 -5.54 3.60 13.81
C GLY A 336 -5.57 2.22 13.15
N ALA A 337 -4.44 1.50 13.22
CA ALA A 337 -4.24 0.26 12.45
C ALA A 337 -4.74 -1.02 13.14
N TYR A 338 -5.12 -0.90 14.41
CA TYR A 338 -5.44 -2.03 15.28
C TYR A 338 -6.74 -1.77 16.01
N GLU A 339 -7.56 -2.81 16.12
CA GLU A 339 -8.75 -2.84 16.97
C GLU A 339 -8.45 -3.65 18.22
N ASP A 340 -8.89 -3.16 19.38
CA ASP A 340 -8.96 -4.03 20.55
C ASP A 340 -10.22 -4.90 20.50
N THR A 341 -10.05 -6.15 20.92
CA THR A 341 -11.07 -7.18 20.95
C THR A 341 -12.22 -6.92 21.94
N ILE A 342 -12.17 -5.82 22.70
CA ILE A 342 -13.21 -5.47 23.67
C ILE A 342 -14.52 -5.06 22.98
N PHE A 343 -14.51 -4.61 21.72
CA PHE A 343 -15.70 -4.15 20.99
C PHE A 343 -16.24 -5.11 19.92
N VAL A 344 -15.88 -6.41 19.95
CA VAL A 344 -16.22 -7.38 18.88
C VAL A 344 -17.73 -7.44 18.55
N ASP A 345 -18.63 -7.07 19.46
CA ASP A 345 -20.08 -7.00 19.19
C ASP A 345 -20.68 -5.58 19.22
N GLY A 346 -19.90 -4.55 19.54
CA GLY A 346 -20.33 -3.14 19.54
C GLY A 346 -21.36 -2.77 20.61
N ILE A 347 -21.50 -3.54 21.70
CA ILE A 347 -22.50 -3.29 22.76
C ILE A 347 -21.89 -3.12 24.16
N ASP A 348 -20.61 -3.40 24.35
CA ASP A 348 -19.96 -3.33 25.67
C ASP A 348 -19.27 -1.96 25.93
N GLY A 349 -20.06 -0.88 25.89
CA GLY A 349 -19.68 0.48 26.29
C GLY A 349 -20.74 1.19 27.13
#